data_AF-A0A3P7W0H6-F1
#
_entry.id   AF-A0A3P7W0H6-F1
#
_cell.length_a   1.000
_cell.length_b   1.000
_cell.length_c   1.000
_cell.angle_alpha   90.00
_cell.angle_beta   90.00
_cell.angle_gamma   90.00
#
_symmetry.space_group_name_H-M   'P 1'
#
loop_
_entity.id
_entity.type
_entity.pdbx_description
1 polymer ?
#
loop_
_entity_poly.entity_id
_entity_poly.type
_entity_poly.pdbx_seq_one_letter_code
_entity_poly.pdbx_strand_id
1 'polypeptide(L)'
;MEFISANEGQILAKGEHPTVSDIQWDPTGRYIATTVSSFYQKNDNAIWFWNCVGRCLYKMNLRGIRTFIWRPRPPTLLSAEQLQAIKKNMAKYNSQLANEDRMLASKASRELLEKRQKLLTEFNIWKNAIIKLYNKDEEERFRLRGSGADTLSCEPQTEEELEILISAVHETIRKNTDE
;
A
#
# COMPACT_ATOMS: atom_id res chain seq x y z
N MET A 1 14.02 11.44 -3.75
CA MET A 1 14.42 11.66 -2.34
C MET A 1 15.35 10.53 -1.93
N GLU A 2 16.37 10.83 -1.13
CA GLU A 2 17.34 9.85 -0.64
C GLU A 2 17.36 9.87 0.89
N PHE A 3 17.38 8.70 1.50
CA PHE A 3 17.43 8.53 2.94
C PHE A 3 18.85 8.12 3.31
N ILE A 4 19.52 8.95 4.11
CA ILE A 4 20.94 8.79 4.43
C ILE A 4 21.08 8.58 5.95
N SER A 5 21.82 7.54 6.34
CA SER A 5 22.16 7.29 7.74
C SER A 5 23.11 8.37 8.25
N ALA A 6 22.74 9.09 9.30
CA ALA A 6 23.58 10.13 9.88
C ALA A 6 24.87 9.59 10.52
N ASN A 7 24.87 8.33 10.96
CA ASN A 7 26.02 7.72 11.64
C ASN A 7 27.10 7.26 10.64
N GLU A 8 26.66 6.66 9.54
CA GLU A 8 27.56 5.98 8.58
C GLU A 8 27.69 6.72 7.26
N GLY A 9 26.87 7.75 7.02
CA GLY A 9 26.83 8.49 5.76
C GLY A 9 26.33 7.66 4.56
N GLN A 10 25.80 6.46 4.81
CA GLN A 10 25.35 5.54 3.77
C GLN A 10 23.90 5.81 3.37
N ILE A 11 23.60 5.63 2.08
CA ILE A 11 22.24 5.68 1.56
C ILE A 11 21.50 4.41 2.00
N LEU A 12 20.44 4.58 2.79
CA LEU A 12 19.58 3.50 3.26
C LEU A 12 18.53 3.11 2.22
N ALA A 13 17.94 4.11 1.57
CA ALA A 13 16.93 3.91 0.55
C ALA A 13 16.82 5.12 -0.38
N LYS A 14 16.26 4.86 -1.55
CA LYS A 14 15.84 5.89 -2.49
C LYS A 14 14.32 5.79 -2.65
N GLY A 15 13.64 6.92 -2.46
CA GLY A 15 12.19 7.02 -2.57
C GLY A 15 11.82 8.14 -3.54
N GLU A 16 10.87 7.86 -4.43
CA GLU A 16 10.35 8.87 -5.35
C GLU A 16 9.03 9.42 -4.83
N HIS A 17 8.95 10.74 -4.69
CA HIS A 17 7.71 11.47 -4.50
C HIS A 17 7.82 12.73 -5.35
N PRO A 18 7.10 12.81 -6.48
CA PRO A 18 7.11 13.98 -7.34
C PRO A 18 6.54 15.19 -6.62
N THR A 19 7.01 16.39 -7.00
CA THR A 19 6.45 17.69 -6.57
C THR A 19 6.30 17.89 -5.06
N VAL A 20 7.16 17.26 -4.25
CA VAL A 20 7.19 17.48 -2.80
C VAL A 20 7.44 18.95 -2.50
N SER A 21 6.56 19.55 -1.70
CA SER A 21 6.71 20.92 -1.24
C SER A 21 7.29 21.01 0.16
N ASP A 22 6.97 20.05 1.04
CA ASP A 22 7.37 20.09 2.46
C ASP A 22 7.67 18.70 3.00
N ILE A 23 8.60 18.63 3.94
CA ILE A 23 9.11 17.40 4.58
C ILE A 23 9.15 17.62 6.09
N GLN A 24 8.44 16.78 6.84
CA GLN A 24 8.29 16.91 8.28
C GLN A 24 8.61 15.58 8.99
N TRP A 25 9.51 15.63 9.95
CA TRP A 25 9.82 14.50 10.84
C TRP A 25 8.81 14.42 11.98
N ASP A 26 8.40 13.20 12.32
CA ASP A 26 7.62 13.01 13.54
C ASP A 26 8.50 13.31 14.78
N PRO A 27 7.91 13.77 15.91
CA PRO A 27 8.67 14.07 17.12
C PRO A 27 9.46 12.89 17.70
N THR A 28 9.19 11.64 17.28
CA THR A 28 9.94 10.46 17.70
C THR A 28 11.07 10.05 16.74
N GLY A 29 11.16 10.65 15.54
CA GLY A 29 12.18 10.36 14.54
C GLY A 29 12.04 8.99 13.85
N ARG A 30 10.87 8.34 13.96
CA ARG A 30 10.59 7.03 13.34
C ARG A 30 9.90 7.13 11.99
N TYR A 31 9.24 8.25 11.73
CA TYR A 31 8.44 8.48 10.54
C TYR A 31 8.73 9.85 9.93
N ILE A 32 8.60 9.90 8.62
CA ILE A 32 8.70 11.13 7.83
C ILE A 32 7.40 11.28 7.07
N ALA A 33 6.86 12.51 7.06
CA ALA A 33 5.77 12.89 6.18
C ALA A 33 6.30 13.84 5.11
N THR A 34 6.06 13.50 3.85
CA THR A 34 6.32 14.38 2.71
C THR A 34 5.00 14.82 2.14
N THR A 35 4.82 16.12 1.88
CA THR A 35 3.54 16.71 1.50
C THR A 35 3.67 17.45 0.17
N VAL A 36 2.63 17.36 -0.65
CA VAL A 36 2.42 18.17 -1.86
C VAL A 36 1.32 19.18 -1.57
N SER A 37 1.72 20.41 -1.24
CA SER A 37 0.82 21.48 -0.85
C SER A 37 0.12 22.12 -2.05
N SER A 38 -1.16 22.42 -1.88
CA SER A 38 -2.02 23.14 -2.80
C SER A 38 -1.58 24.59 -3.03
N PHE A 39 -0.70 25.11 -2.17
CA PHE A 39 -0.12 26.44 -2.34
C PHE A 39 0.84 26.50 -3.54
N TYR A 40 1.61 25.44 -3.75
CA TYR A 40 2.59 25.36 -4.83
C TYR A 40 2.06 24.58 -6.03
N GLN A 41 1.27 23.53 -5.80
CA GLN A 41 0.76 22.64 -6.84
C GLN A 41 -0.74 22.41 -6.69
N LYS A 42 -1.53 22.77 -7.71
CA LYS A 42 -3.01 22.77 -7.61
C LYS A 42 -3.64 21.37 -7.66
N ASN A 43 -2.95 20.41 -8.28
CA ASN A 43 -3.44 19.04 -8.49
C ASN A 43 -2.55 18.03 -7.77
N ASP A 44 -2.97 16.77 -7.66
CA ASP A 44 -2.17 15.67 -7.08
C ASP A 44 -1.62 15.93 -5.68
N ASN A 45 -2.37 16.71 -4.91
CA ASN A 45 -2.09 16.98 -3.52
C ASN A 45 -2.17 15.68 -2.70
N ALA A 46 -1.11 15.39 -1.95
CA ALA A 46 -1.01 14.18 -1.16
C ALA A 46 -0.04 14.35 0.02
N ILE A 47 -0.21 13.51 1.03
CA ILE A 47 0.79 13.25 2.07
C ILE A 47 1.25 11.81 1.93
N TRP A 48 2.55 11.61 1.86
CA TRP A 48 3.15 10.28 1.88
C TRP A 48 3.91 10.10 3.19
N PHE A 49 3.64 8.98 3.85
CA PHE A 49 4.29 8.59 5.08
C PHE A 49 5.36 7.55 4.78
N TRP A 50 6.54 7.79 5.33
CA TRP A 50 7.72 6.94 5.21
C TRP A 50 8.17 6.52 6.60
N ASN A 51 8.78 5.35 6.72
CA ASN A 51 9.59 5.05 7.89
C ASN A 51 10.96 5.76 7.81
N CYS A 52 11.69 5.81 8.92
CA CYS A 52 13.03 6.42 8.99
C CYS A 52 14.08 5.77 8.07
N VAL A 53 13.83 4.54 7.59
CA VAL A 53 14.71 3.82 6.66
C VAL A 53 14.45 4.20 5.20
N GLY A 54 13.26 4.75 4.89
CA GLY A 54 12.86 5.19 3.55
C GLY A 54 11.88 4.30 2.80
N ARG A 55 11.23 3.36 3.48
CA ARG A 55 10.08 2.61 2.98
C ARG A 55 8.80 3.46 3.08
N CYS A 56 8.10 3.62 1.96
CA CYS A 56 6.76 4.21 1.95
C CYS A 56 5.76 3.27 2.65
N LEU A 57 5.08 3.77 3.68
CA LEU A 57 4.10 3.03 4.47
C LEU A 57 2.69 3.28 3.98
N TYR A 58 2.37 4.54 3.69
CA TYR A 58 1.02 4.95 3.31
C TYR A 58 1.03 6.21 2.47
N LYS A 59 0.12 6.27 1.50
CA LYS A 59 -0.10 7.42 0.64
C LYS A 59 -1.54 7.89 0.85
N MET A 60 -1.68 9.17 1.19
CA MET A 60 -2.96 9.80 1.48
C MET A 60 -3.18 10.94 0.50
N ASN A 61 -3.99 10.69 -0.52
CA ASN A 61 -4.36 11.71 -1.49
C ASN A 61 -5.42 12.63 -0.86
N LEU A 62 -5.18 13.94 -0.86
CA LEU A 62 -6.03 14.94 -0.23
C LEU A 62 -6.18 16.14 -1.14
N ARG A 63 -7.39 16.61 -1.41
CA ARG A 63 -7.59 17.81 -2.23
C ARG A 63 -7.37 19.09 -1.41
N GLY A 64 -6.58 20.02 -1.92
CA GLY A 64 -6.46 21.36 -1.33
C GLY A 64 -5.68 21.39 0.00
N ILE A 65 -4.80 20.42 0.25
CA ILE A 65 -3.98 20.43 1.47
C ILE A 65 -3.00 21.61 1.45
N ARG A 66 -3.06 22.47 2.47
CA ARG A 66 -2.15 23.63 2.54
C ARG A 66 -0.88 23.34 3.33
N THR A 67 -1.02 22.75 4.50
CA THR A 67 0.08 22.47 5.42
C THR A 67 -0.17 21.15 6.13
N PHE A 68 0.91 20.49 6.52
CA PHE A 68 0.89 19.33 7.39
C PHE A 68 1.92 19.56 8.50
N ILE A 69 1.53 19.30 9.74
CA ILE A 69 2.46 19.31 10.87
C ILE A 69 2.13 18.16 11.80
N TRP A 70 3.17 17.50 12.30
CA TRP A 70 3.01 16.54 13.37
C TRP A 70 2.59 17.23 14.66
N ARG A 71 1.71 16.60 15.43
CA ARG A 71 1.35 17.10 16.75
C ARG A 71 2.61 17.07 17.64
N PRO A 72 3.04 18.23 18.20
CA PRO A 72 4.18 18.26 19.10
C PRO A 72 3.97 17.32 20.28
N ARG A 73 5.01 16.57 20.64
CA ARG A 73 4.94 15.64 21.76
C ARG A 73 5.13 16.41 23.07
N PRO A 74 4.22 16.30 24.05
CA PRO A 74 4.40 16.92 25.37
C PRO A 74 5.69 16.42 26.06
N PRO A 75 6.28 17.22 26.96
CA PRO A 75 7.43 16.80 27.76
C PRO A 75 7.12 15.51 28.54
N THR A 76 8.15 14.69 28.71
CA THR A 76 8.00 13.43 29.45
C THR A 76 7.78 13.70 30.93
N LEU A 77 6.86 12.96 31.56
CA LEU A 77 6.67 12.99 33.02
C LEU A 77 7.78 12.24 33.79
N LEU A 78 8.68 11.59 33.08
CA LEU A 78 9.76 10.79 33.66
C LEU A 78 10.89 11.69 34.13
N SER A 79 11.46 11.34 35.29
CA SER A 79 12.70 11.93 35.77
C SER A 79 13.89 11.53 34.88
N ALA A 80 14.97 12.32 34.94
CA ALA A 80 16.19 12.02 34.19
C ALA A 80 16.77 10.63 34.52
N GLU A 81 16.70 10.22 35.79
CA GLU A 81 17.16 8.90 36.25
C GLU A 81 16.36 7.75 35.62
N GLN A 82 15.03 7.88 35.58
CA GLN A 82 14.15 6.89 34.94
C GLN A 82 14.43 6.78 33.45
N LEU A 83 14.63 7.91 32.76
CA LEU A 83 15.03 7.91 31.35
C LEU A 83 16.36 7.18 31.12
N GLN A 84 17.35 7.38 31.99
CA GLN A 84 18.63 6.67 31.89
C GLN A 84 18.48 5.17 32.17
N ALA A 85 17.68 4.79 33.17
CA ALA A 85 17.38 3.39 33.46
C ALA A 85 16.67 2.69 32.29
N ILE A 86 15.74 3.38 31.61
CA ILE A 86 15.07 2.87 30.40
C ILE A 86 16.07 2.72 29.26
N LYS A 87 16.93 3.71 29.02
CA LYS A 87 17.97 3.64 27.97
C LYS A 87 18.92 2.47 28.19
N LYS A 88 19.35 2.21 29.44
CA LYS A 88 20.20 1.07 29.78
C LYS A 88 19.51 -0.28 29.53
N ASN A 89 18.20 -0.36 29.78
CA ASN A 89 17.42 -1.59 29.64
C ASN A 89 16.67 -1.69 28.29
N MET A 90 17.01 -0.86 27.30
CA MET A 90 16.26 -0.75 26.04
C MET A 90 16.18 -2.08 25.29
N ALA A 91 17.25 -2.89 25.30
CA ALA A 91 17.27 -4.19 24.62
C ALA A 91 16.18 -5.15 25.14
N LYS A 92 15.95 -5.16 26.47
CA LYS A 92 14.91 -5.97 27.10
C LYS A 92 13.52 -5.50 26.66
N TYR A 93 13.27 -4.19 26.71
CA TYR A 93 11.99 -3.61 26.30
C TYR A 93 11.72 -3.83 24.81
N ASN A 94 12.73 -3.69 23.95
CA ASN A 94 12.60 -3.94 22.52
C ASN A 94 12.16 -5.37 22.23
N SER A 95 12.76 -6.36 22.89
CA SER A 95 12.37 -7.77 22.72
C SER A 95 10.94 -8.03 23.19
N GLN A 96 10.57 -7.49 24.36
CA GLN A 96 9.23 -7.63 24.91
C GLN A 96 8.17 -6.98 24.01
N LEU A 97 8.37 -5.71 23.63
CA LEU A 97 7.44 -4.96 22.79
C LEU A 97 7.32 -5.58 21.40
N ALA A 98 8.42 -6.04 20.80
CA ALA A 98 8.37 -6.72 19.51
C ALA A 98 7.57 -8.03 19.55
N ASN A 99 7.63 -8.76 20.67
CA ASN A 99 6.83 -9.96 20.86
C ASN A 99 5.34 -9.63 21.07
N GLU A 100 5.02 -8.63 21.88
CA GLU A 100 3.66 -8.14 22.10
C GLU A 100 3.04 -7.63 20.78
N ASP A 101 3.76 -6.83 20.00
CA ASP A 101 3.33 -6.33 18.70
C ASP A 101 3.05 -7.48 17.71
N ARG A 102 3.91 -8.50 17.68
CA ARG A 102 3.73 -9.69 16.84
C ARG A 102 2.45 -10.45 17.20
N MET A 103 2.19 -10.61 18.49
CA MET A 103 0.99 -11.28 18.99
C MET A 103 -0.29 -10.49 18.66
N LEU A 104 -0.25 -9.15 18.80
CA LEU A 104 -1.37 -8.28 18.45
C LEU A 104 -1.66 -8.29 16.95
N ALA A 105 -0.63 -8.22 16.11
CA ALA A 105 -0.79 -8.30 14.65
C ALA A 105 -1.44 -9.63 14.24
N SER A 106 -1.00 -10.75 14.81
CA SER A 106 -1.58 -12.08 14.55
C SER A 106 -3.06 -12.15 14.94
N LYS A 107 -3.42 -11.60 16.11
CA LYS A 107 -4.81 -11.60 16.60
C LYS A 107 -5.73 -10.74 15.73
N ALA A 108 -5.31 -9.51 15.41
CA ALA A 108 -6.09 -8.58 14.60
C ALA A 108 -6.30 -9.11 13.17
N SER A 109 -5.25 -9.69 12.56
CA SER A 109 -5.37 -10.31 11.24
C SER A 109 -6.29 -11.53 11.25
N ARG A 110 -6.23 -12.38 12.29
CA ARG A 110 -7.06 -13.58 12.37
C ARG A 110 -8.55 -13.24 12.41
N GLU A 111 -8.97 -12.32 13.28
CA GLU A 111 -10.40 -11.98 13.40
C GLU A 111 -10.96 -11.39 12.09
N LEU A 112 -10.21 -10.50 11.44
CA LEU A 112 -10.62 -9.91 10.17
C LEU A 112 -10.67 -10.97 9.05
N LEU A 113 -9.68 -11.87 9.03
CA LEU A 113 -9.60 -12.92 8.03
C LEU A 113 -10.73 -13.94 8.21
N GLU A 114 -11.05 -14.34 9.44
CA GLU A 114 -12.18 -15.21 9.75
C GLU A 114 -13.51 -14.58 9.32
N LYS A 115 -13.72 -13.28 9.59
CA LYS A 115 -14.92 -12.55 9.10
C LYS A 115 -15.01 -12.58 7.57
N ARG A 116 -13.90 -12.30 6.87
CA ARG A 116 -13.85 -12.36 5.41
C ARG A 116 -14.10 -13.76 4.87
N GLN A 117 -13.53 -14.79 5.49
CA GLN A 117 -13.73 -16.19 5.10
C GLN A 117 -15.19 -16.61 5.29
N LYS A 118 -15.84 -16.23 6.39
CA LYS A 118 -17.27 -16.48 6.62
C LYS A 118 -18.14 -15.87 5.52
N LEU A 119 -17.96 -14.57 5.25
CA LEU A 119 -18.70 -13.87 4.19
C LEU A 119 -18.47 -14.50 2.81
N LEU A 120 -17.22 -14.89 2.49
CA LEU A 120 -16.91 -15.55 1.23
C LEU A 120 -17.57 -16.93 1.12
N THR A 121 -17.62 -17.67 2.23
CA THR A 121 -18.25 -18.99 2.28
C THR A 121 -19.76 -18.87 2.10
N GLU A 122 -20.40 -17.92 2.79
CA GLU A 122 -21.83 -17.61 2.64
C GLU A 122 -22.17 -17.21 1.21
N PHE A 123 -21.36 -16.32 0.61
CA PHE A 123 -21.52 -15.91 -0.78
C PHE A 123 -21.36 -17.09 -1.75
N ASN A 124 -20.37 -17.95 -1.54
CA ASN A 124 -20.16 -19.13 -2.38
C ASN A 124 -21.31 -20.13 -2.27
N ILE A 125 -21.86 -20.33 -1.07
CA ILE A 125 -23.04 -21.18 -0.87
C ILE A 125 -24.23 -20.62 -1.65
N TRP A 126 -24.51 -19.32 -1.51
CA TRP A 126 -25.59 -18.65 -2.23
C TRP A 126 -25.40 -18.73 -3.76
N LYS A 127 -24.19 -18.41 -4.25
CA LYS A 127 -23.85 -18.49 -5.68
C LYS A 127 -24.04 -19.89 -6.22
N ASN A 128 -23.55 -20.91 -5.50
CA ASN A 128 -23.68 -22.30 -5.91
C ASN A 128 -25.13 -22.78 -5.88
N ALA A 129 -25.95 -22.30 -4.95
CA ALA A 129 -27.37 -22.61 -4.92
C ALA A 129 -28.10 -22.04 -6.15
N ILE A 130 -27.78 -20.80 -6.55
CA ILE A 130 -28.32 -20.19 -7.77
C ILE A 130 -27.85 -20.93 -9.01
N ILE A 131 -26.55 -21.24 -9.11
CA ILE A 131 -26.01 -22.00 -10.26
C ILE A 131 -26.67 -23.37 -10.37
N LYS A 132 -26.88 -24.07 -9.23
CA LYS A 132 -27.59 -25.36 -9.23
C LYS A 132 -29.02 -25.23 -9.72
N LEU A 133 -29.75 -24.22 -9.26
CA LEU A 133 -31.11 -23.95 -9.72
C LEU A 133 -31.12 -23.63 -11.21
N TYR A 134 -30.21 -22.76 -11.65
CA TYR A 134 -30.01 -22.43 -13.05
C TYR A 134 -29.75 -23.70 -13.87
N ASN A 135 -28.80 -24.54 -13.51
CA ASN A 135 -28.51 -25.76 -14.25
C ASN A 135 -29.68 -26.76 -14.25
N LYS A 136 -30.45 -26.83 -13.16
CA LYS A 136 -31.66 -27.67 -13.11
C LYS A 136 -32.72 -27.22 -14.13
N ASP A 137 -32.89 -25.92 -14.29
CA ASP A 137 -33.89 -25.36 -15.20
C ASP A 137 -33.42 -25.36 -16.67
N GLU A 138 -32.23 -25.92 -16.97
CA GLU A 138 -31.66 -25.96 -18.32
C GLU A 138 -32.54 -26.67 -19.34
N GLU A 139 -33.12 -27.82 -18.99
CA GLU A 139 -33.99 -28.59 -19.88
C GLU A 139 -35.28 -27.84 -20.25
N GLU A 140 -35.89 -27.15 -19.27
CA GLU A 140 -37.05 -26.28 -19.50
C GLU A 140 -36.67 -25.07 -20.36
N ARG A 141 -35.52 -24.45 -20.09
CA ARG A 141 -35.02 -23.33 -20.90
C ARG A 141 -34.77 -23.75 -22.35
N PHE A 142 -34.20 -24.93 -22.57
CA PHE A 142 -33.95 -25.49 -23.89
C PHE A 142 -35.26 -25.76 -24.63
N ARG A 143 -36.25 -26.36 -23.96
CA ARG A 143 -37.59 -26.60 -24.53
C ARG A 143 -38.30 -25.32 -24.95
N LEU A 144 -38.22 -24.27 -24.14
CA LEU A 144 -38.91 -22.99 -24.38
C LEU A 144 -38.19 -22.09 -25.39
N ARG A 145 -36.86 -22.16 -25.51
CA ARG A 145 -36.06 -21.30 -26.40
C ARG A 145 -35.56 -21.98 -27.67
N GLY A 146 -35.58 -23.32 -27.74
CA GLY A 146 -35.11 -24.09 -28.90
C GLY A 146 -33.59 -23.99 -29.16
N SER A 147 -32.84 -23.35 -28.28
CA SER A 147 -31.40 -23.09 -28.39
C SER A 147 -30.81 -22.95 -26.98
N GLY A 148 -29.59 -23.48 -26.78
CA GLY A 148 -28.87 -23.37 -25.51
C GLY A 148 -28.47 -21.91 -25.24
N ALA A 149 -28.37 -21.53 -23.97
CA ALA A 149 -27.92 -20.17 -23.60
C ALA A 149 -26.55 -19.83 -24.21
N ASP A 150 -25.68 -20.83 -24.37
CA ASP A 150 -24.33 -20.69 -24.96
C ASP A 150 -24.33 -20.47 -26.48
N THR A 151 -25.46 -20.71 -27.18
CA THR A 151 -25.53 -20.55 -28.64
C THR A 151 -25.91 -19.12 -29.04
N LEU A 152 -26.44 -18.30 -28.13
CA LEU A 152 -26.84 -16.91 -28.38
C LEU A 152 -25.75 -15.89 -28.02
N SER A 153 -24.69 -16.28 -27.32
CA SER A 153 -23.57 -15.42 -26.92
C SER A 153 -22.33 -15.55 -27.80
N CYS A 154 -22.46 -16.14 -29.00
CA CYS A 154 -21.43 -16.04 -30.02
C CYS A 154 -21.63 -14.73 -30.80
N GLU A 155 -21.49 -13.60 -30.12
CA GLU A 155 -20.95 -12.44 -30.85
C GLU A 155 -19.54 -12.85 -31.29
N PRO A 156 -19.13 -12.58 -32.54
CA PRO A 156 -17.77 -12.89 -32.97
C PRO A 156 -16.82 -12.24 -31.96
N GLN A 157 -16.06 -13.07 -31.24
CA GLN A 157 -15.02 -12.56 -30.35
C GLN A 157 -14.01 -11.85 -31.25
N THR A 158 -14.07 -10.53 -31.26
CA THR A 158 -12.97 -9.73 -31.82
C THR A 158 -11.77 -10.01 -30.91
N GLU A 159 -10.83 -10.80 -31.41
CA GLU A 159 -9.53 -11.00 -30.78
C GLU A 159 -8.80 -9.66 -30.78
N GLU A 160 -8.96 -8.89 -29.70
CA GLU A 160 -8.14 -7.68 -29.49
C GLU A 160 -6.74 -8.14 -29.07
N GLU A 161 -5.83 -8.25 -30.04
CA GLU A 161 -4.41 -8.43 -29.79
C GLU A 161 -3.84 -7.17 -29.11
N LEU A 162 -3.73 -7.20 -27.79
CA LEU A 162 -3.07 -6.18 -26.99
C LEU A 162 -1.55 -6.41 -27.00
N GLU A 163 -0.84 -5.70 -27.87
CA GLU A 163 0.62 -5.62 -27.81
C GLU A 163 1.05 -4.78 -26.59
N ILE A 164 1.46 -5.47 -25.53
CA ILE A 164 2.03 -4.83 -24.34
C ILE A 164 3.54 -4.71 -24.55
N LEU A 165 4.05 -3.48 -24.64
CA LEU A 165 5.47 -3.20 -24.79
C LEU A 165 6.18 -3.42 -23.44
N ILE A 166 6.80 -4.60 -23.27
CA ILE A 166 7.32 -5.09 -21.98
C ILE A 166 8.54 -4.29 -21.50
N SER A 167 9.36 -3.75 -22.41
CA SER A 167 10.44 -2.82 -22.08
C SER A 167 11.12 -2.26 -23.33
N ALA A 168 11.42 -0.96 -23.35
CA ALA A 168 12.30 -0.35 -24.35
C ALA A 168 13.69 -0.11 -23.74
N VAL A 169 14.73 -0.68 -24.35
CA VAL A 169 16.13 -0.44 -23.98
C VAL A 169 16.67 0.66 -24.90
N HIS A 170 17.11 1.77 -24.31
CA HIS A 170 17.76 2.86 -25.04
C HIS A 170 19.27 2.77 -24.81
N GLU A 171 20.03 2.34 -25.83
CA GLU A 171 21.48 2.44 -25.83
C GLU A 171 21.92 3.67 -26.62
N THR A 172 22.56 4.62 -25.93
CA THR A 172 23.20 5.77 -26.56
C THR A 172 24.60 5.37 -27.03
N ILE A 173 24.71 4.98 -28.30
CA ILE A 173 26.01 4.73 -28.92
C ILE A 173 26.66 6.07 -29.25
N ARG A 174 27.65 6.48 -28.45
CA ARG A 174 28.56 7.56 -28.83
C ARG A 174 29.60 6.97 -29.79
N LYS A 175 29.45 7.24 -31.09
CA LYS A 175 30.56 7.09 -32.03
C LYS A 175 31.51 8.28 -31.82
N ASN A 176 32.73 8.00 -31.37
CA ASN A 176 33.82 8.94 -31.55
C ASN A 176 34.09 9.02 -33.06
N THR A 177 33.70 10.14 -33.66
CA THR A 177 34.35 10.58 -34.90
C THR A 177 35.72 11.11 -34.51
N ASP A 178 36.74 10.27 -34.67
CA ASP A 178 38.10 10.74 -34.88
C ASP A 178 38.17 11.25 -36.33
N GLU A 179 38.25 12.56 -36.47
CA GLU A 179 39.06 13.29 -37.47
C GLU A 179 39.28 14.73 -36.98
#